data_AF-A0A258YM15-F1
#
_entry.id   AF-A0A258YM15-F1
#
_cell.length_a   1.000
_cell.length_b   1.000
_cell.length_c   1.000
_cell.angle_alpha   90.00
_cell.angle_beta   90.00
_cell.angle_gamma   90.00
#
_symmetry.space_group_name_H-M   'P 1'
#
loop_
_entity.id
_entity.type
_entity.pdbx_description
1 polymer ?
#
loop_
_entity_poly.entity_id
_entity_poly.type
_entity_poly.pdbx_seq_one_letter_code
_entity_poly.pdbx_strand_id
1 'polypeptide(L)'
;MKFAVKSLSIALSLSFISLSPVWAEELTVLHIGDQESWLISAQGNLRDNASQGISFYGGVDRLASVIANRKAAAAGTVITLNAGDSFLPGPRLNASFVNLATAHPDGGQDFYDAIASRQIGFDATTFGNHEFDLDNTGPVAARFAEVSG
;
A
#
# COMPACT_ATOMS: atom_id res chain seq x y z
N MET A 1 -19.63 2.94 -58.33
CA MET A 1 -19.90 3.33 -56.93
C MET A 1 -20.49 2.22 -56.04
N LYS A 2 -21.50 1.43 -56.46
CA LYS A 2 -22.14 0.41 -55.59
C LYS A 2 -21.24 -0.76 -55.12
N PHE A 3 -20.21 -1.12 -55.89
CA PHE A 3 -19.26 -2.18 -55.50
C PHE A 3 -18.32 -1.76 -54.37
N ALA A 4 -17.82 -0.53 -54.39
CA ALA A 4 -16.92 -0.01 -53.35
C ALA A 4 -17.60 0.06 -51.96
N VAL A 5 -18.90 0.37 -51.92
CA VAL A 5 -19.69 0.39 -50.67
C VAL A 5 -19.83 -1.02 -50.09
N LYS A 6 -20.09 -2.05 -50.91
CA LYS A 6 -20.19 -3.45 -50.46
C LYS A 6 -18.86 -3.98 -49.93
N SER A 7 -17.75 -3.69 -50.61
CA SER A 7 -16.41 -4.10 -50.17
C SER A 7 -16.01 -3.44 -48.84
N LEU A 8 -16.35 -2.16 -48.65
CA LEU A 8 -16.10 -1.44 -47.40
C LEU A 8 -16.95 -1.99 -46.25
N SER A 9 -18.23 -2.30 -46.49
CA SER A 9 -19.10 -2.91 -45.48
C SER A 9 -18.62 -4.30 -45.03
N ILE A 10 -18.12 -5.13 -45.96
CA ILE A 10 -17.58 -6.46 -45.64
C ILE A 10 -16.27 -6.32 -44.83
N ALA A 11 -15.36 -5.43 -45.24
CA ALA A 11 -14.12 -5.17 -44.51
C ALA A 11 -14.38 -4.63 -43.08
N LEU A 12 -15.39 -3.78 -42.91
CA LEU A 12 -15.80 -3.28 -41.60
C LEU A 12 -16.43 -4.39 -40.75
N SER A 13 -17.22 -5.30 -41.36
CA SER A 13 -17.82 -6.43 -40.66
C SER A 13 -16.78 -7.46 -40.19
N LEU A 14 -15.76 -7.73 -41.00
CA LEU A 14 -14.66 -8.63 -40.61
C LEU A 14 -13.76 -8.05 -39.51
N SER A 15 -13.64 -6.72 -39.42
CA SER A 15 -12.85 -6.08 -38.35
C SER A 15 -13.54 -6.11 -36.98
N PHE A 16 -14.86 -6.27 -36.92
CA PHE A 16 -15.57 -6.54 -35.67
C PHE A 16 -15.45 -8.01 -35.20
N ILE A 17 -15.14 -8.95 -36.09
CA ILE A 17 -14.93 -10.38 -35.76
C ILE A 17 -13.56 -10.59 -35.08
N SER A 18 -12.61 -9.69 -35.32
CA SER A 18 -11.28 -9.69 -34.68
C SER A 18 -11.22 -9.03 -33.30
N LEU A 19 -12.35 -8.58 -32.75
CA LEU A 19 -12.39 -8.09 -31.38
C LEU A 19 -12.34 -9.30 -30.44
N SER A 20 -11.24 -9.46 -29.71
CA SER A 20 -11.16 -10.41 -28.61
C SER A 20 -12.32 -10.17 -27.64
N PRO A 21 -12.96 -11.22 -27.10
CA PRO A 21 -13.97 -11.04 -26.07
C PRO A 21 -13.36 -10.23 -24.92
N VAL A 22 -14.07 -9.22 -24.44
CA VAL A 22 -13.71 -8.53 -23.18
C VAL A 22 -14.14 -9.47 -22.07
N TRP A 23 -13.18 -10.00 -21.33
CA TRP A 23 -13.46 -10.83 -20.17
C TRP A 23 -13.77 -9.90 -19.01
N ALA A 24 -14.84 -10.18 -18.27
CA ALA A 24 -15.07 -9.51 -17.00
C ALA A 24 -13.96 -9.97 -16.03
N GLU A 25 -13.20 -9.02 -15.50
CA GLU A 25 -12.24 -9.26 -14.44
C GLU A 25 -12.81 -8.70 -13.13
N GLU A 26 -12.75 -9.50 -12.07
CA GLU A 26 -13.04 -9.03 -10.71
C GLU A 26 -11.75 -8.55 -10.07
N LEU A 27 -11.73 -7.28 -9.67
CA LEU A 27 -10.61 -6.65 -8.96
C LEU A 27 -11.04 -6.32 -7.53
N THR A 28 -10.32 -6.87 -6.56
CA THR A 28 -10.43 -6.47 -5.16
C THR A 28 -9.34 -5.47 -4.83
N VAL A 29 -9.75 -4.30 -4.32
CA VAL A 29 -8.83 -3.27 -3.83
C VAL A 29 -8.83 -3.29 -2.31
N LEU A 30 -7.69 -3.63 -1.72
CA LEU A 30 -7.43 -3.46 -0.31
C LEU A 30 -6.64 -2.18 -0.14
N HIS A 31 -7.17 -1.19 0.55
CA HIS A 31 -6.47 0.08 0.73
C HIS A 31 -6.43 0.49 2.19
N ILE A 32 -5.34 1.16 2.56
CA ILE A 32 -5.18 1.87 3.82
C ILE A 32 -4.53 3.22 3.59
N GLY A 33 -4.46 4.05 4.62
CA GLY A 33 -3.71 5.31 4.70
C GLY A 33 -3.55 5.68 6.16
N ASP A 34 -2.86 6.78 6.45
CA ASP A 34 -2.82 7.42 7.77
C ASP A 34 -2.42 6.44 8.89
N GLN A 35 -1.40 5.60 8.62
CA GLN A 35 -0.90 4.73 9.68
C GLN A 35 -0.13 5.54 10.72
N GLU A 36 0.52 6.65 10.35
CA GLU A 36 1.15 7.61 11.27
C GLU A 36 2.01 6.96 12.38
N SER A 37 2.71 5.86 12.06
CA SER A 37 3.45 5.05 13.04
C SER A 37 2.65 4.42 14.18
N TRP A 38 1.36 4.16 13.99
CA TRP A 38 0.46 3.39 14.87
C TRP A 38 0.69 1.87 14.74
N LEU A 39 1.92 1.44 15.08
CA LEU A 39 2.37 0.06 14.87
C LEU A 39 1.82 -0.94 15.91
N ILE A 40 1.43 -0.50 17.11
CA ILE A 40 1.04 -1.39 18.22
C ILE A 40 -0.48 -1.51 18.36
N SER A 41 -1.19 -0.39 18.24
CA SER A 41 -2.65 -0.27 18.32
C SER A 41 -3.09 1.08 17.71
N ALA A 42 -4.41 1.25 17.52
CA ALA A 42 -5.01 2.41 16.86
C ALA A 42 -4.78 3.73 17.62
N GLN A 43 -4.57 3.66 18.94
CA GLN A 43 -4.12 4.81 19.72
C GLN A 43 -3.55 4.36 21.08
N GLY A 44 -2.59 5.13 21.60
CA GLY A 44 -1.82 4.81 22.81
C GLY A 44 -0.82 3.67 22.60
N ASN A 45 0.31 3.72 23.30
CA ASN A 45 1.39 2.74 23.14
C ASN A 45 1.15 1.46 23.95
N LEU A 46 -0.10 1.04 24.06
CA LEU A 46 -0.51 -0.14 24.81
C LEU A 46 -1.25 -1.09 23.88
N ARG A 47 -1.11 -2.38 24.17
CA ARG A 47 -1.78 -3.47 23.46
C ARG A 47 -2.67 -4.24 24.43
N ASP A 48 -3.91 -4.48 24.03
CA ASP A 48 -4.89 -5.30 24.77
C ASP A 48 -5.01 -4.90 26.25
N ASN A 49 -4.89 -3.60 26.53
CA ASN A 49 -4.99 -3.05 27.87
C ASN A 49 -6.45 -2.79 28.21
N ALA A 50 -6.97 -3.52 29.20
CA ALA A 50 -8.37 -3.44 29.60
C ALA A 50 -8.81 -2.03 30.08
N SER A 51 -7.89 -1.20 30.56
CA SER A 51 -8.16 0.18 30.98
C SER A 51 -8.19 1.17 29.79
N GLN A 52 -7.82 0.73 28.59
CA GLN A 52 -7.79 1.58 27.39
C GLN A 52 -8.41 0.84 26.20
N GLY A 53 -9.73 0.98 26.00
CA GLY A 53 -10.50 0.24 24.99
C GLY A 53 -9.98 0.36 23.54
N ILE A 54 -9.35 1.48 23.17
CA ILE A 54 -8.78 1.64 21.83
C ILE A 54 -7.53 0.77 21.58
N SER A 55 -6.88 0.25 22.63
CA SER A 55 -5.69 -0.62 22.53
C SER A 55 -5.97 -2.02 21.93
N PHE A 56 -7.25 -2.39 21.81
CA PHE A 56 -7.70 -3.62 21.16
C PHE A 56 -7.86 -3.50 19.64
N TYR A 57 -7.79 -2.27 19.10
CA TYR A 57 -7.92 -1.98 17.68
C TYR A 57 -6.58 -1.57 17.07
N GLY A 58 -6.47 -1.62 15.74
CA GLY A 58 -5.26 -1.26 15.00
C GLY A 58 -4.05 -2.13 15.31
N GLY A 59 -2.85 -1.59 15.04
CA GLY A 59 -1.60 -2.33 15.15
C GLY A 59 -1.28 -3.10 13.87
N VAL A 60 0.01 -3.12 13.52
CA VAL A 60 0.46 -3.59 12.22
C VAL A 60 0.27 -5.10 12.03
N ASP A 61 0.37 -5.88 13.10
CA ASP A 61 0.16 -7.32 13.08
C ASP A 61 -1.31 -7.70 12.82
N ARG A 62 -2.24 -6.96 13.43
CA ARG A 62 -3.68 -7.14 13.20
C ARG A 62 -4.04 -6.71 11.78
N LEU A 63 -3.49 -5.57 11.33
CA LEU A 63 -3.65 -5.10 9.96
C LEU A 63 -3.15 -6.12 8.94
N ALA A 64 -1.93 -6.64 9.11
CA ALA A 64 -1.36 -7.68 8.24
C ALA A 64 -2.26 -8.93 8.20
N SER A 65 -2.78 -9.34 9.35
CA SER A 65 -3.72 -10.48 9.43
C SER A 65 -5.02 -10.22 8.68
N VAL A 66 -5.59 -9.01 8.80
CA VAL A 66 -6.79 -8.61 8.05
C VAL A 66 -6.53 -8.62 6.54
N ILE A 67 -5.42 -8.01 6.09
CA ILE A 67 -5.05 -7.97 4.68
C ILE A 67 -4.84 -9.40 4.14
N ALA A 68 -4.09 -10.24 4.84
CA ALA A 68 -3.85 -11.64 4.43
C ALA A 68 -5.16 -12.43 4.31
N ASN A 69 -6.06 -12.30 5.29
CA ASN A 69 -7.37 -12.97 5.25
C ASN A 69 -8.26 -12.47 4.11
N ARG A 70 -8.19 -11.18 3.77
CA ARG A 70 -8.95 -10.60 2.66
C ARG A 70 -8.38 -11.01 1.31
N LYS A 71 -7.03 -11.04 1.16
CA LYS A 71 -6.36 -11.60 -0.03
C LYS A 71 -6.78 -13.05 -0.26
N ALA A 72 -6.78 -13.88 0.79
CA ALA A 72 -7.13 -15.31 0.68
C ALA A 72 -8.61 -15.56 0.34
N ALA A 73 -9.51 -14.63 0.67
CA ALA A 73 -10.94 -14.77 0.42
C ALA A 73 -11.41 -14.21 -0.93
N ALA A 74 -10.54 -13.47 -1.65
CA ALA A 74 -10.89 -12.87 -2.92
C ALA A 74 -10.94 -13.92 -4.05
N ALA A 75 -11.93 -13.81 -4.94
CA ALA A 75 -12.11 -14.74 -6.06
C ALA A 75 -11.29 -14.36 -7.31
N GLY A 76 -10.80 -13.12 -7.39
CA GLY A 76 -10.09 -12.55 -8.53
C GLY A 76 -8.76 -11.87 -8.16
N THR A 77 -8.32 -10.94 -9.00
CA THR A 77 -7.10 -10.17 -8.79
C THR A 77 -7.24 -9.29 -7.54
N VAL A 78 -6.21 -9.25 -6.71
CA VAL A 78 -6.16 -8.37 -5.53
C VAL A 78 -5.02 -7.37 -5.71
N ILE A 79 -5.32 -6.10 -5.48
CA ILE A 79 -4.30 -5.05 -5.32
C ILE A 79 -4.38 -4.48 -3.91
N THR A 80 -3.23 -4.22 -3.31
CA THR A 80 -3.05 -3.76 -1.94
C THR A 80 -2.32 -2.43 -1.97
N LEU A 81 -2.99 -1.37 -1.55
CA LEU A 81 -2.52 0.00 -1.72
C LEU A 81 -2.35 0.67 -0.36
N ASN A 82 -1.32 1.49 -0.24
CA ASN A 82 -1.15 2.41 0.88
C ASN A 82 -1.17 3.85 0.36
N ALA A 83 -2.10 4.65 0.89
CA ALA A 83 -2.40 6.00 0.43
C ALA A 83 -1.46 7.08 1.00
N GLY A 84 -0.47 6.70 1.81
CA GLY A 84 0.49 7.63 2.41
C GLY A 84 0.21 7.92 3.88
N ASP A 85 0.98 8.86 4.44
CA ASP A 85 1.05 9.14 5.88
C ASP A 85 1.33 7.85 6.66
N SER A 86 2.36 7.13 6.21
CA SER A 86 2.82 5.86 6.79
C SER A 86 3.53 6.09 8.12
N PHE A 87 4.26 7.20 8.23
CA PHE A 87 4.96 7.59 9.45
C PHE A 87 4.64 9.01 9.88
N LEU A 88 4.77 9.27 11.17
CA LEU A 88 4.58 10.59 11.77
C LEU A 88 5.69 10.88 12.79
N PRO A 89 6.26 12.11 12.84
CA PRO A 89 7.20 12.48 13.87
C PRO A 89 6.67 12.22 15.28
N GLY A 90 7.44 11.47 16.06
CA GLY A 90 7.05 11.10 17.40
C GLY A 90 7.85 9.94 17.95
N PRO A 91 7.48 9.42 19.13
CA PRO A 91 8.27 8.39 19.81
C PRO A 91 8.48 7.11 19.01
N ARG A 92 7.53 6.73 18.15
CA ARG A 92 7.62 5.48 17.35
C ARG A 92 8.60 5.64 16.19
N LEU A 93 8.46 6.70 15.40
CA LEU A 93 9.43 7.02 14.35
C LEU A 93 10.82 7.25 14.93
N ASN A 94 10.92 7.92 16.08
CA ASN A 94 12.20 8.11 16.77
C ASN A 94 12.84 6.78 17.21
N ALA A 95 12.04 5.77 17.55
CA ALA A 95 12.58 4.44 17.84
C ALA A 95 13.24 3.81 16.60
N SER A 96 12.75 4.08 15.39
CA SER A 96 13.42 3.68 14.15
C SER A 96 14.79 4.35 14.03
N PHE A 97 14.88 5.67 14.25
CA PHE A 97 16.16 6.38 14.19
C PHE A 97 17.16 5.87 15.23
N VAL A 98 16.71 5.59 16.44
CA VAL A 98 17.60 5.13 17.51
C VAL A 98 18.06 3.69 17.29
N ASN A 99 17.17 2.80 16.86
CA ASN A 99 17.44 1.36 16.87
C ASN A 99 17.77 0.77 15.49
N LEU A 100 17.41 1.48 14.41
CA LEU A 100 17.52 0.97 13.04
C LEU A 100 18.37 1.84 12.11
N ALA A 101 19.15 2.79 12.66
CA ALA A 101 19.97 3.72 11.88
C ALA A 101 20.91 3.08 10.86
N THR A 102 21.38 1.87 11.15
CA THR A 102 22.29 1.12 10.29
C THR A 102 21.80 -0.30 10.04
N ALA A 103 20.51 -0.57 10.25
CA ALA A 103 19.95 -1.91 10.25
C ALA A 103 19.64 -2.43 8.84
N HIS A 104 19.52 -1.55 7.84
CA HIS A 104 19.28 -1.97 6.47
C HIS A 104 20.53 -2.67 5.89
N PRO A 105 20.39 -3.66 4.98
CA PRO A 105 21.54 -4.41 4.44
C PRO A 105 22.64 -3.59 3.77
N ASP A 106 22.34 -2.38 3.30
CA ASP A 106 23.32 -1.43 2.75
C ASP A 106 24.04 -0.60 3.84
N GLY A 107 23.75 -0.86 5.11
CA GLY A 107 24.26 -0.11 6.26
C GLY A 107 23.52 1.20 6.56
N GLY A 108 22.44 1.50 5.83
CA GLY A 108 21.63 2.71 6.03
C GLY A 108 20.46 2.54 7.01
N GLN A 109 19.68 3.62 7.12
CA GLN A 109 18.50 3.68 7.99
C GLN A 109 17.39 2.76 7.45
N ASP A 110 16.78 1.99 8.35
CA ASP A 110 15.48 1.32 8.11
C ASP A 110 14.41 1.87 9.07
N PHE A 111 13.14 1.58 8.81
CA PHE A 111 12.03 2.06 9.64
C PHE A 111 11.16 0.88 10.06
N TYR A 112 10.66 0.89 11.29
CA TYR A 112 9.66 -0.11 11.70
C TYR A 112 8.42 -0.06 10.79
N ASP A 113 8.02 1.14 10.36
CA ASP A 113 6.96 1.42 9.40
C ASP A 113 7.25 0.82 8.01
N ALA A 114 8.51 0.86 7.57
CA ALA A 114 8.95 0.27 6.31
C ALA A 114 9.02 -1.26 6.40
N ILE A 115 9.54 -1.81 7.50
CA ILE A 115 9.53 -3.25 7.80
C ILE A 115 8.09 -3.77 7.75
N ALA A 116 7.17 -3.06 8.39
CA ALA A 116 5.74 -3.34 8.36
C ALA A 116 5.19 -3.36 6.93
N SER A 117 5.49 -2.32 6.14
CA SER A 117 5.05 -2.20 4.74
C SER A 117 5.52 -3.39 3.89
N ARG A 118 6.80 -3.78 4.01
CA ARG A 118 7.36 -4.95 3.33
C ARG A 118 6.69 -6.25 3.75
N GLN A 119 6.40 -6.41 5.04
CA GLN A 119 5.74 -7.62 5.55
C GLN A 119 4.27 -7.73 5.12
N ILE A 120 3.56 -6.62 5.00
CA ILE A 120 2.19 -6.60 4.46
C ILE A 120 2.20 -6.88 2.95
N GLY A 121 3.22 -6.40 2.24
CA GLY A 121 3.36 -6.54 0.80
C GLY A 121 2.31 -5.69 0.07
N PHE A 122 2.44 -4.36 0.20
CA PHE A 122 1.71 -3.41 -0.64
C PHE A 122 2.24 -3.47 -2.08
N ASP A 123 1.33 -3.37 -3.04
CA ASP A 123 1.65 -3.34 -4.46
C ASP A 123 2.04 -1.92 -4.91
N ALA A 124 1.51 -0.90 -4.23
CA ALA A 124 1.90 0.49 -4.44
C ALA A 124 1.66 1.34 -3.18
N THR A 125 2.49 2.36 -3.03
CA THR A 125 2.44 3.37 -1.98
C THR A 125 2.47 4.76 -2.62
N THR A 126 1.71 5.71 -2.05
CA THR A 126 1.88 7.14 -2.34
C THR A 126 2.41 7.88 -1.13
N PHE A 127 2.98 9.07 -1.35
CA PHE A 127 3.27 9.99 -0.26
C PHE A 127 2.02 10.79 0.10
N GLY A 128 1.77 10.91 1.40
CA GLY A 128 0.93 11.93 2.00
C GLY A 128 1.75 13.14 2.41
N ASN A 129 1.18 14.01 3.24
CA ASN A 129 1.87 15.23 3.68
C ASN A 129 2.87 14.97 4.82
N HIS A 130 2.59 14.01 5.70
CA HIS A 130 3.40 13.77 6.90
C HIS A 130 4.75 13.11 6.61
N GLU A 131 4.93 12.55 5.42
CA GLU A 131 6.24 12.09 4.95
C GLU A 131 7.31 13.21 4.92
N PHE A 132 6.90 14.48 4.86
CA PHE A 132 7.77 15.65 4.76
C PHE A 132 7.81 16.51 6.04
N ASP A 133 7.36 15.98 7.18
CA ASP A 133 7.33 16.76 8.43
C ASP A 133 8.71 16.93 9.08
N LEU A 134 9.63 15.97 8.89
CA LEU A 134 10.96 16.02 9.48
C LEU A 134 11.90 16.97 8.72
N ASP A 135 11.72 17.04 7.41
CA ASP A 135 12.42 17.94 6.54
C ASP A 135 11.58 18.18 5.28
N ASN A 136 11.70 19.39 4.72
CA ASN A 136 10.99 19.77 3.50
C ASN A 136 11.80 19.45 2.22
N THR A 137 12.97 18.81 2.34
CA THR A 137 13.85 18.51 1.21
C THR A 137 13.75 17.06 0.75
N GLY A 138 13.11 16.20 1.55
CA GLY A 138 12.77 14.82 1.25
C GLY A 138 13.77 13.71 1.63
N PRO A 139 14.99 13.90 2.22
CA PRO A 139 15.86 12.75 2.50
C PRO A 139 15.23 11.63 3.31
N VAL A 140 14.45 11.94 4.36
CA VAL A 140 13.78 10.88 5.14
C VAL A 140 12.68 10.20 4.32
N ALA A 141 11.84 10.96 3.63
CA ALA A 141 10.79 10.42 2.75
C ALA A 141 11.38 9.54 1.63
N ALA A 142 12.47 10.00 1.00
CA ALA A 142 13.17 9.28 -0.06
C ALA A 142 13.77 7.98 0.48
N ARG A 143 14.44 8.03 1.65
CA ARG A 143 14.98 6.83 2.28
C ARG A 143 13.89 5.85 2.69
N PHE A 144 12.78 6.34 3.24
CA PHE A 144 11.63 5.51 3.57
C PHE A 144 11.08 4.81 2.32
N ALA A 145 10.87 5.53 1.22
CA ALA A 145 10.41 4.93 -0.04
C ALA A 145 11.37 3.87 -0.58
N GLU A 146 12.68 4.15 -0.54
CA GLU A 146 13.71 3.21 -0.99
C GLU A 146 13.66 1.88 -0.25
N VAL A 147 13.38 1.90 1.06
CA VAL A 147 13.40 0.71 1.90
C VAL A 147 12.03 0.09 2.13
N SER A 148 10.91 0.69 1.70
CA SER A 148 9.57 0.19 2.03
C SER A 148 9.08 -1.02 1.22
N GLY A 149 9.83 -1.44 0.21
CA GLY A 149 9.52 -2.61 -0.64
C GLY A 149 9.12 -2.21 -2.04
#